data_AF-A0A085V9W3-F1
#
_entry.id   AF-A0A085V9W3-F1
#
_cell.length_a   1.000
_cell.length_b   1.000
_cell.length_c   1.000
_cell.angle_alpha   90.00
_cell.angle_beta   90.00
_cell.angle_gamma   90.00
#
_symmetry.space_group_name_H-M   'P 1'
#
loop_
_entity.id
_entity.type
_entity.pdbx_description
1 polymer ?
#
loop_
_entity_poly.entity_id
_entity_poly.type
_entity_poly.pdbx_seq_one_letter_code
_entity_poly.pdbx_strand_id
1 'polypeptide(L)'
;MSIVTRYETPPPEAINSQIMQMVVDYVTDISMVAIAPSNPLYNLYQYGIGYEVHLYLQAMDGSRGIPVELIVATDEQDPQTVIGFLLYLPVQGDPQACAVAYMAVQARHRRQGVARGMLQAVLSRYPHAELACFIAKVPYFEALGFQVVGARGPQVLMNTRDHGTDGLLAVLDVAPIYNSVEVRQIHTYLLQQHGKRAMVDAEKQRDRHLDQMTRQARAFVQQRLGDAAVQNPQPGPRLV
;
A
#
# COMPACT_ATOMS: atom_id res chain seq x y z
N MET A 1 4.20 -24.16 4.47
CA MET A 1 3.00 -23.31 4.36
C MET A 1 3.25 -22.07 5.22
N SER A 2 2.28 -21.17 5.41
CA SER A 2 2.44 -19.98 6.26
C SER A 2 1.40 -19.98 7.38
N ILE A 3 1.78 -19.56 8.57
CA ILE A 3 0.84 -19.32 9.67
C ILE A 3 0.34 -17.89 9.56
N VAL A 4 -0.97 -17.69 9.52
CA VAL A 4 -1.59 -16.37 9.37
C VAL A 4 -2.18 -15.94 10.72
N THR A 5 -1.68 -14.83 11.25
CA THR A 5 -2.09 -14.27 12.54
C THR A 5 -2.67 -12.88 12.33
N ARG A 6 -3.80 -12.61 12.98
CA ARG A 6 -4.43 -11.29 12.99
C ARG A 6 -4.09 -10.55 14.28
N TYR A 7 -3.75 -9.28 14.14
CA TYR A 7 -3.48 -8.36 15.22
C TYR A 7 -4.53 -7.25 15.20
N GLU A 8 -5.25 -7.10 16.31
CA GLU A 8 -6.18 -5.98 16.57
C GLU A 8 -5.51 -4.85 17.38
N THR A 9 -4.30 -5.11 17.88
CA THR A 9 -3.45 -4.17 18.63
C THR A 9 -2.05 -4.20 18.03
N PRO A 10 -1.16 -3.23 18.32
CA PRO A 10 0.19 -3.25 17.80
C PRO A 10 0.89 -4.60 18.06
N PRO A 11 1.59 -5.18 17.08
CA PRO A 11 2.26 -6.47 17.25
C PRO A 11 3.47 -6.36 18.18
N PRO A 12 4.00 -7.48 18.72
CA PRO A 12 5.25 -7.47 19.47
C PRO A 12 6.40 -6.84 18.68
N GLU A 13 7.34 -6.20 19.38
CA GLU A 13 8.41 -5.41 18.75
C GLU A 13 9.27 -6.22 17.76
N ALA A 14 9.49 -7.50 18.03
CA ALA A 14 10.22 -8.40 17.13
C ALA A 14 9.50 -8.63 15.79
N ILE A 15 8.17 -8.62 15.78
CA ILE A 15 7.34 -8.72 14.57
C ILE A 15 7.28 -7.37 13.86
N ASN A 16 7.07 -6.29 14.62
CA ASN A 16 7.07 -4.92 14.13
C ASN A 16 8.37 -4.60 13.36
N SER A 17 9.51 -4.88 13.97
CA SER A 17 10.84 -4.66 13.36
C SER A 17 10.99 -5.37 12.00
N GLN A 18 10.50 -6.60 11.89
CA GLN A 18 10.56 -7.36 10.63
C GLN A 18 9.61 -6.80 9.57
N ILE A 19 8.42 -6.34 9.96
CA ILE A 19 7.49 -5.64 9.06
C ILE A 19 8.14 -4.36 8.53
N MET A 20 8.73 -3.56 9.42
CA MET A 20 9.42 -2.32 9.05
C MET A 20 10.59 -2.57 8.09
N GLN A 21 11.36 -3.64 8.30
CA GLN A 21 12.39 -4.06 7.36
C GLN A 21 11.80 -4.41 5.98
N MET A 22 10.69 -5.16 5.94
CA MET A 22 10.01 -5.47 4.68
C MET A 22 9.48 -4.21 3.97
N VAL A 23 8.95 -3.25 4.72
CA VAL A 23 8.48 -1.96 4.18
C VAL A 23 9.61 -1.21 3.48
N VAL A 24 10.78 -1.17 4.13
CA VAL A 24 12.00 -0.59 3.58
C VAL A 24 12.46 -1.32 2.31
N ASP A 25 12.58 -2.66 2.38
CA ASP A 25 13.09 -3.47 1.29
C ASP A 25 12.20 -3.44 0.04
N TYR A 26 10.89 -3.27 0.24
CA TYR A 26 9.87 -3.32 -0.82
C TYR A 26 9.23 -1.97 -1.12
N VAL A 27 9.84 -0.84 -0.74
CA VAL A 27 9.26 0.50 -0.95
C VAL A 27 8.83 0.76 -2.40
N THR A 28 9.61 0.28 -3.38
CA THR A 28 9.25 0.41 -4.82
C THR A 28 7.93 -0.31 -5.13
N ASP A 29 7.70 -1.47 -4.52
CA ASP A 29 6.55 -2.33 -4.79
C ASP A 29 5.27 -1.84 -4.09
N ILE A 30 5.40 -1.19 -2.92
CA ILE A 30 4.27 -0.85 -2.04
C ILE A 30 3.95 0.65 -2.01
N SER A 31 4.90 1.52 -2.32
CA SER A 31 4.67 2.96 -2.39
C SER A 31 3.79 3.32 -3.59
N MET A 32 2.92 4.32 -3.43
CA MET A 32 2.18 4.91 -4.56
C MET A 32 3.08 5.52 -5.64
N VAL A 33 4.32 5.90 -5.29
CA VAL A 33 5.26 6.57 -6.20
C VAL A 33 6.07 5.59 -7.06
N ALA A 34 6.17 4.31 -6.66
CA ALA A 34 7.00 3.30 -7.31
C ALA A 34 8.44 3.77 -7.61
N ILE A 35 9.01 4.55 -6.69
CA ILE A 35 10.33 5.17 -6.90
C ILE A 35 11.40 4.09 -7.10
N ALA A 36 12.15 4.18 -8.19
CA ALA A 36 13.19 3.19 -8.49
C ALA A 36 14.41 3.36 -7.55
N PRO A 37 15.10 2.26 -7.15
CA PRO A 37 16.30 2.32 -6.32
C PRO A 37 17.44 3.19 -6.87
N SER A 38 17.47 3.41 -8.18
CA SER A 38 18.47 4.25 -8.84
C SER A 38 18.18 5.75 -8.77
N ASN A 39 16.98 6.15 -8.33
CA ASN A 39 16.62 7.56 -8.23
C ASN A 39 17.22 8.16 -6.94
N PRO A 40 17.90 9.32 -6.99
CA PRO A 40 18.47 9.98 -5.81
C PRO A 40 17.49 10.22 -4.65
N LEU A 41 16.19 10.35 -4.93
CA LEU A 41 15.15 10.54 -3.91
C LEU A 41 14.73 9.24 -3.20
N TYR A 42 15.28 8.08 -3.59
CA TYR A 42 14.85 6.78 -3.08
C TYR A 42 14.84 6.71 -1.55
N ASN A 43 15.94 7.12 -0.91
CA ASN A 43 16.08 7.08 0.55
C ASN A 43 15.08 8.00 1.28
N LEU A 44 14.68 9.11 0.65
CA LEU A 44 13.67 10.02 1.19
C LEU A 44 12.30 9.34 1.21
N TYR A 45 11.94 8.64 0.15
CA TYR A 45 10.68 7.89 0.06
C TYR A 45 10.68 6.63 0.93
N GLN A 46 11.83 5.97 1.07
CA GLN A 46 12.02 4.85 1.98
C GLN A 46 11.74 5.27 3.43
N TYR A 47 12.25 6.44 3.84
CA TYR A 47 11.93 7.02 5.15
C TYR A 47 10.44 7.37 5.25
N GLY A 48 9.88 8.07 4.25
CA GLY A 48 8.48 8.52 4.28
C GLY A 48 7.48 7.37 4.43
N ILE A 49 7.63 6.32 3.61
CA ILE A 49 6.76 5.14 3.66
C ILE A 49 6.99 4.31 4.93
N GLY A 50 8.25 4.19 5.37
CA GLY A 50 8.55 3.58 6.67
C GLY A 50 7.81 4.29 7.80
N TYR A 51 7.92 5.61 7.86
CA TYR A 51 7.26 6.39 8.91
C TYR A 51 5.74 6.33 8.81
N GLU A 52 5.16 6.38 7.61
CA GLU A 52 3.73 6.22 7.42
C GLU A 52 3.21 4.87 7.95
N VAL A 53 3.85 3.76 7.59
CA VAL A 53 3.46 2.43 8.09
C VAL A 53 3.65 2.34 9.61
N HIS A 54 4.72 2.92 10.15
CA HIS A 54 4.91 2.99 11.59
C HIS A 54 3.77 3.74 12.29
N LEU A 55 3.29 4.85 11.74
CA LEU A 55 2.16 5.61 12.28
C LEU A 55 0.85 4.81 12.23
N TYR A 56 0.62 4.04 11.16
CA TYR A 56 -0.53 3.12 11.10
C TYR A 56 -0.44 2.02 12.16
N LEU A 57 0.74 1.40 12.34
CA LEU A 57 0.93 0.38 13.37
C LEU A 57 0.75 0.94 14.78
N GLN A 58 1.19 2.17 15.04
CA GLN A 58 0.90 2.87 16.29
C GLN A 58 -0.59 3.12 16.47
N ALA A 59 -1.32 3.49 15.41
CA ALA A 59 -2.76 3.78 15.49
C ALA A 59 -3.62 2.58 15.92
N MET A 60 -3.10 1.35 15.83
CA MET A 60 -3.80 0.13 16.22
C MET A 60 -4.19 0.09 17.71
N ASP A 61 -3.57 0.89 18.58
CA ASP A 61 -3.97 1.02 19.99
C ASP A 61 -5.19 1.94 20.20
N GLY A 62 -5.73 2.50 19.11
CA GLY A 62 -6.87 3.43 19.12
C GLY A 62 -6.48 4.90 19.40
N SER A 63 -5.21 5.20 19.68
CA SER A 63 -4.74 6.54 20.06
C SER A 63 -4.96 7.62 19.00
N ARG A 64 -5.12 7.22 17.73
CA ARG A 64 -5.23 8.13 16.58
C ARG A 64 -6.63 8.21 15.97
N GLY A 65 -7.61 7.49 16.52
CA GLY A 65 -8.99 7.50 16.02
C GLY A 65 -9.18 6.90 14.61
N ILE A 66 -8.16 6.19 14.10
CA ILE A 66 -8.19 5.52 12.80
C ILE A 66 -8.24 4.01 13.07
N PRO A 67 -9.26 3.28 12.60
CA PRO A 67 -9.29 1.83 12.70
C PRO A 67 -8.21 1.24 11.77
N VAL A 68 -7.26 0.53 12.36
CA VAL A 68 -6.19 -0.18 11.65
C VAL A 68 -6.14 -1.61 12.16
N GLU A 69 -6.14 -2.56 11.24
CA GLU A 69 -5.95 -3.96 11.56
C GLU A 69 -4.79 -4.53 10.72
N LEU A 70 -4.14 -5.57 11.23
CA LEU A 70 -2.96 -6.16 10.61
C LEU A 70 -3.08 -7.67 10.54
N ILE A 71 -2.81 -8.23 9.35
CA ILE A 71 -2.49 -9.64 9.17
C ILE A 71 -0.98 -9.80 9.02
N VAL A 72 -0.41 -10.77 9.71
CA VAL A 72 0.99 -11.20 9.55
C VAL A 72 1.01 -12.66 9.14
N ALA A 73 1.81 -12.98 8.13
CA ALA A 73 2.15 -14.34 7.78
C ALA A 73 3.56 -14.67 8.29
N THR A 74 3.70 -15.73 9.08
CA THR A 74 4.99 -16.26 9.54
C THR A 74 5.32 -17.60 8.89
N ASP A 75 6.61 -17.94 8.87
CA ASP A 75 7.08 -19.22 8.36
C ASP A 75 6.59 -20.36 9.27
N GLU A 76 6.10 -21.45 8.69
CA GLU A 76 5.60 -22.60 9.45
C GLU A 76 6.74 -23.35 10.15
N GLN A 77 7.94 -23.36 9.56
CA GLN A 77 9.13 -24.00 10.14
C GLN A 77 9.83 -23.11 11.16
N ASP A 78 9.64 -21.80 11.06
CA ASP A 78 10.12 -20.82 12.03
C ASP A 78 9.05 -19.73 12.27
N PRO A 79 8.11 -19.95 13.23
CA PRO A 79 7.01 -19.03 13.48
C PRO A 79 7.41 -17.63 13.96
N GLN A 80 8.69 -17.40 14.28
CA GLN A 80 9.21 -16.07 14.61
C GLN A 80 9.60 -15.25 13.36
N THR A 81 9.77 -15.91 12.22
CA THR A 81 10.13 -15.26 10.96
C THR A 81 8.88 -14.76 10.23
N VAL A 82 8.76 -13.44 10.07
CA VAL A 82 7.71 -12.80 9.27
C VAL A 82 8.04 -12.97 7.79
N ILE A 83 7.13 -13.58 7.03
CA ILE A 83 7.27 -13.81 5.57
C ILE A 83 6.27 -13.00 4.74
N GLY A 84 5.30 -12.36 5.39
CA GLY A 84 4.33 -11.48 4.76
C GLY A 84 3.58 -10.62 5.77
N PHE A 85 3.08 -9.49 5.32
CA PHE A 85 2.12 -8.68 6.09
C PHE A 85 1.07 -8.07 5.16
N LEU A 86 -0.09 -7.76 5.74
CA LEU A 86 -1.19 -7.05 5.11
C LEU A 86 -1.81 -6.11 6.14
N LEU A 87 -1.66 -4.80 5.93
CA LEU A 87 -2.25 -3.73 6.71
C LEU A 87 -3.50 -3.22 5.99
N TYR A 88 -4.62 -3.17 6.71
CA TYR A 88 -5.91 -2.77 6.14
C TYR A 88 -6.70 -1.91 7.12
N LEU A 89 -7.62 -1.16 6.55
CA LEU A 89 -8.39 -0.11 7.19
C LEU A 89 -9.88 -0.48 7.07
N PRO A 90 -10.53 -0.92 8.17
CA PRO A 90 -11.98 -1.08 8.20
C PRO A 90 -12.70 0.22 7.86
N VAL A 91 -13.79 0.14 7.11
CA VAL A 91 -14.56 1.31 6.67
C VAL A 91 -15.56 1.70 7.76
N GLN A 92 -15.57 2.98 8.12
CA GLN A 92 -16.56 3.51 9.05
C GLN A 92 -17.93 3.60 8.37
N GLY A 93 -18.96 3.10 9.05
CA GLY A 93 -20.33 3.06 8.53
C GLY A 93 -20.62 1.86 7.62
N ASP A 94 -19.63 1.00 7.34
CA ASP A 94 -19.83 -0.26 6.61
C ASP A 94 -19.05 -1.40 7.27
N PRO A 95 -19.70 -2.23 8.13
CA PRO A 95 -19.03 -3.29 8.88
C PRO A 95 -18.54 -4.45 8.00
N GLN A 96 -18.95 -4.50 6.72
CA GLN A 96 -18.51 -5.53 5.78
C GLN A 96 -17.33 -5.07 4.92
N ALA A 97 -16.98 -3.78 4.98
CA ALA A 97 -16.00 -3.19 4.09
C ALA A 97 -14.66 -2.84 4.73
N CYS A 98 -13.59 -3.02 3.95
CA CYS A 98 -12.25 -2.59 4.31
C CYS A 98 -11.44 -2.19 3.07
N ALA A 99 -10.38 -1.40 3.27
CA ALA A 99 -9.39 -1.12 2.23
C ALA A 99 -8.02 -1.67 2.62
N VAL A 100 -7.37 -2.40 1.71
CA VAL A 100 -5.97 -2.82 1.90
C VAL A 100 -5.06 -1.64 1.60
N ALA A 101 -4.36 -1.16 2.63
CA ALA A 101 -3.43 -0.03 2.50
C ALA A 101 -2.04 -0.50 2.07
N TYR A 102 -1.52 -1.56 2.71
CA TYR A 102 -0.20 -2.11 2.40
C TYR A 102 -0.20 -3.63 2.44
N MET A 103 0.49 -4.26 1.49
CA MET A 103 0.70 -5.70 1.49
C MET A 103 2.05 -6.03 0.88
N ALA A 104 2.82 -6.87 1.56
CA ALA A 104 4.08 -7.40 1.03
C ALA A 104 4.25 -8.87 1.41
N VAL A 105 4.97 -9.60 0.54
CA VAL A 105 5.43 -10.97 0.77
C VAL A 105 6.91 -11.01 0.45
N GLN A 106 7.69 -11.63 1.33
CA GLN A 106 9.13 -11.81 1.14
C GLN A 106 9.40 -12.46 -0.23
N ALA A 107 10.38 -11.95 -0.96
CA ALA A 107 10.64 -12.37 -2.34
C ALA A 107 10.79 -13.89 -2.50
N ARG A 108 11.50 -14.53 -1.57
CA ARG A 108 11.73 -15.98 -1.53
C ARG A 108 10.47 -16.82 -1.24
N HIS A 109 9.43 -16.22 -0.67
CA HIS A 109 8.14 -16.86 -0.33
C HIS A 109 7.00 -16.46 -1.29
N ARG A 110 7.29 -15.68 -2.34
CA ARG A 110 6.30 -15.35 -3.38
C ARG A 110 5.89 -16.61 -4.14
N ARG A 111 4.66 -16.61 -4.67
CA ARG A 111 4.03 -17.75 -5.40
C ARG A 111 3.84 -19.04 -4.58
N GLN A 112 3.99 -18.97 -3.25
CA GLN A 112 3.73 -20.09 -2.33
C GLN A 112 2.37 -19.98 -1.62
N GLY A 113 1.48 -19.12 -2.09
CA GLY A 113 0.15 -18.92 -1.50
C GLY A 113 0.07 -17.97 -0.31
N VAL A 114 1.17 -17.35 0.13
CA VAL A 114 1.21 -16.44 1.30
C VAL A 114 0.23 -15.26 1.15
N ALA A 115 0.29 -14.52 0.03
CA ALA A 115 -0.64 -13.41 -0.22
C ALA A 115 -2.11 -13.87 -0.26
N ARG A 116 -2.38 -15.05 -0.81
CA ARG A 116 -3.72 -15.65 -0.84
C ARG A 116 -4.21 -15.93 0.58
N GLY A 117 -3.38 -16.53 1.43
CA GLY A 117 -3.73 -16.81 2.82
C GLY A 117 -4.03 -15.55 3.62
N MET A 118 -3.21 -14.50 3.47
CA MET A 118 -3.46 -13.22 4.15
C MET A 118 -4.76 -12.55 3.67
N LEU A 119 -5.00 -12.51 2.36
CA LEU A 119 -6.23 -11.93 1.81
C LEU A 119 -7.48 -12.74 2.19
N GLN A 120 -7.40 -14.08 2.21
CA GLN A 120 -8.51 -14.92 2.68
C GLN A 120 -8.87 -14.64 4.13
N ALA A 121 -7.88 -14.40 5.00
CA ALA A 121 -8.13 -14.02 6.38
C ALA A 121 -8.89 -12.67 6.47
N VAL A 122 -8.50 -11.68 5.67
CA VAL A 122 -9.23 -10.40 5.58
C VAL A 122 -10.65 -10.61 5.06
N LEU A 123 -10.80 -11.31 3.93
CA LEU A 123 -12.09 -11.51 3.25
C LEU A 123 -13.09 -12.36 4.05
N SER A 124 -12.61 -13.21 4.96
CA SER A 124 -13.47 -13.95 5.87
C SER A 124 -14.23 -13.04 6.85
N ARG A 125 -13.69 -11.84 7.11
CA ARG A 125 -14.27 -10.83 8.00
C ARG A 125 -14.92 -9.69 7.21
N TYR A 126 -14.24 -9.22 6.18
CA TYR A 126 -14.68 -8.10 5.34
C TYR A 126 -14.90 -8.59 3.90
N PRO A 127 -16.09 -9.10 3.56
CA PRO A 127 -16.37 -9.61 2.22
C PRO A 127 -16.35 -8.53 1.13
N HIS A 128 -16.38 -7.24 1.51
CA HIS A 128 -16.22 -6.09 0.60
C HIS A 128 -14.83 -5.47 0.79
N ALA A 129 -13.84 -5.92 0.03
CA ALA A 129 -12.48 -5.38 0.12
C ALA A 129 -12.15 -4.54 -1.11
N GLU A 130 -11.55 -3.38 -0.87
CA GLU A 130 -10.95 -2.53 -1.90
C GLU A 130 -9.42 -2.54 -1.78
N LEU A 131 -8.72 -2.47 -2.92
CA LEU A 131 -7.30 -2.18 -2.97
C LEU A 131 -6.94 -1.40 -4.23
N ALA A 132 -5.81 -0.71 -4.19
CA ALA A 132 -5.20 -0.12 -5.38
C ALA A 132 -3.85 -0.79 -5.65
N CYS A 133 -3.58 -1.12 -6.91
CA CYS A 133 -2.34 -1.78 -7.29
C CYS A 133 -1.84 -1.35 -8.67
N PHE A 134 -0.56 -1.54 -8.94
CA PHE A 134 -0.03 -1.35 -10.29
C PHE A 134 -0.54 -2.43 -11.25
N ILE A 135 -0.65 -2.09 -12.54
CA ILE A 135 -1.21 -2.96 -13.60
C ILE A 135 -0.61 -4.37 -13.57
N ALA A 136 0.71 -4.48 -13.34
CA ALA A 136 1.41 -5.76 -13.27
C ALA A 136 0.89 -6.71 -12.17
N LYS A 137 0.19 -6.18 -11.16
CA LYS A 137 -0.39 -6.94 -10.06
C LYS A 137 -1.87 -7.30 -10.27
N VAL A 138 -2.56 -6.69 -11.24
CA VAL A 138 -3.99 -6.91 -11.50
C VAL A 138 -4.32 -8.39 -11.69
N PRO A 139 -3.61 -9.18 -12.53
CA PRO A 139 -3.96 -10.58 -12.73
C PRO A 139 -3.89 -11.42 -11.45
N TYR A 140 -3.03 -11.06 -10.49
CA TYR A 140 -2.93 -11.77 -9.23
C TYR A 140 -4.16 -11.53 -8.34
N PHE A 141 -4.69 -10.32 -8.33
CA PHE A 141 -5.88 -9.99 -7.55
C PHE A 141 -7.17 -10.45 -8.25
N GLU A 142 -7.22 -10.45 -9.59
CA GLU A 142 -8.31 -11.09 -10.35
C GLU A 142 -8.45 -12.58 -9.98
N ALA A 143 -7.33 -13.30 -9.90
CA ALA A 143 -7.30 -14.69 -9.46
C ALA A 143 -7.73 -14.90 -7.98
N LEU A 144 -7.90 -13.83 -7.22
CA LEU A 144 -8.35 -13.84 -5.82
C LEU A 144 -9.76 -13.26 -5.65
N GLY A 145 -10.48 -13.03 -6.76
CA GLY A 145 -11.88 -12.59 -6.74
C GLY A 145 -12.07 -11.07 -6.72
N PHE A 146 -11.01 -10.29 -6.95
CA PHE A 146 -11.15 -8.85 -7.18
C PHE A 146 -11.45 -8.57 -8.65
N GLN A 147 -12.18 -7.49 -8.92
CA GLN A 147 -12.43 -6.97 -10.25
C GLN A 147 -11.98 -5.52 -10.35
N VAL A 148 -11.65 -5.09 -11.56
CA VAL A 148 -11.29 -3.71 -11.86
C VAL A 148 -12.54 -2.83 -11.76
N VAL A 149 -12.47 -1.77 -10.97
CA VAL A 149 -13.58 -0.80 -10.81
C VAL A 149 -13.21 0.61 -11.22
N GLY A 150 -11.92 0.91 -11.38
CA GLY A 150 -11.47 2.24 -11.77
C GLY A 150 -9.95 2.40 -11.78
N ALA A 151 -9.49 3.63 -11.96
CA ALA A 151 -8.08 4.03 -11.82
C ALA A 151 -7.96 5.16 -10.79
N ARG A 152 -6.91 5.11 -9.96
CA ARG A 152 -6.54 6.17 -9.01
C ARG A 152 -5.06 6.50 -9.18
N GLY A 153 -4.77 7.62 -9.83
CA GLY A 153 -3.40 8.01 -10.18
C GLY A 153 -2.69 6.91 -10.98
N PRO A 154 -1.50 6.45 -10.55
CA PRO A 154 -0.72 5.41 -11.24
C PRO A 154 -1.23 3.98 -11.01
N GLN A 155 -2.31 3.81 -10.24
CA GLN A 155 -2.81 2.50 -9.82
C GLN A 155 -4.21 2.19 -10.38
N VAL A 156 -4.48 0.90 -10.54
CA VAL A 156 -5.79 0.33 -10.83
C VAL A 156 -6.51 0.08 -9.51
N LEU A 157 -7.73 0.61 -9.39
CA LEU A 157 -8.62 0.35 -8.27
C LEU A 157 -9.33 -0.98 -8.50
N MET A 158 -9.28 -1.85 -7.51
CA MET A 158 -9.85 -3.18 -7.55
C MET A 158 -10.73 -3.43 -6.33
N ASN A 159 -11.82 -4.16 -6.52
CA ASN A 159 -12.80 -4.43 -5.48
C ASN A 159 -13.35 -5.86 -5.58
N THR A 160 -13.76 -6.48 -4.46
CA THR A 160 -14.46 -7.79 -4.49
C THR A 160 -15.93 -7.70 -4.88
N ARG A 161 -16.49 -6.49 -4.87
CA ARG A 161 -17.81 -6.11 -5.38
C ARG A 161 -17.66 -5.29 -6.66
N ASP A 162 -18.76 -5.05 -7.34
CA ASP A 162 -18.83 -4.24 -8.56
C ASP A 162 -18.94 -2.73 -8.28
N HIS A 163 -18.91 -2.34 -7.01
CA HIS A 163 -19.01 -0.98 -6.52
C HIS A 163 -18.07 -0.73 -5.32
N GLY A 164 -17.72 0.53 -5.10
CA GLY A 164 -17.11 1.00 -3.86
C GLY A 164 -18.16 1.08 -2.73
N THR A 165 -17.69 1.13 -1.48
CA THR A 165 -18.58 1.35 -0.33
C THR A 165 -18.90 2.84 -0.18
N ASP A 166 -20.11 3.15 0.30
CA ASP A 166 -20.55 4.53 0.63
C ASP A 166 -19.99 5.03 1.97
N GLY A 167 -19.29 4.17 2.71
CA GLY A 167 -18.69 4.50 4.00
C GLY A 167 -17.48 5.43 3.93
N LEU A 168 -16.96 5.76 5.11
CA LEU A 168 -15.81 6.66 5.26
C LEU A 168 -14.56 5.84 5.57
N LEU A 169 -13.49 6.06 4.81
CA LEU A 169 -12.19 5.45 5.04
C LEU A 169 -11.28 6.47 5.70
N ALA A 170 -10.98 6.27 6.99
CA ALA A 170 -10.04 7.12 7.70
C ALA A 170 -8.62 6.79 7.26
N VAL A 171 -7.91 7.78 6.70
CA VAL A 171 -6.53 7.62 6.22
C VAL A 171 -5.62 8.61 6.92
N LEU A 172 -4.35 8.25 7.09
CA LEU A 172 -3.38 9.21 7.63
C LEU A 172 -3.11 10.33 6.63
N ASP A 173 -3.12 11.57 7.11
CA ASP A 173 -2.52 12.68 6.37
C ASP A 173 -0.99 12.50 6.35
N VAL A 174 -0.44 12.29 5.17
CA VAL A 174 0.99 12.09 4.95
C VAL A 174 1.74 13.41 4.76
N ALA A 175 1.06 14.53 4.53
CA ALA A 175 1.73 15.82 4.33
C ALA A 175 2.64 16.23 5.52
N PRO A 176 2.24 16.02 6.80
CA PRO A 176 3.11 16.26 7.94
C PRO A 176 4.41 15.46 7.93
N ILE A 177 4.40 14.24 7.38
CA ILE A 177 5.60 13.39 7.26
C ILE A 177 6.63 14.09 6.36
N TYR A 178 6.20 14.53 5.17
CA TYR A 178 7.12 15.16 4.21
C TYR A 178 7.54 16.59 4.58
N ASN A 179 6.83 17.21 5.53
CA ASN A 179 7.17 18.52 6.10
C ASN A 179 8.02 18.41 7.39
N SER A 180 8.34 17.19 7.84
CA SER A 180 9.09 16.98 9.08
C SER A 180 10.52 17.51 9.01
N VAL A 181 11.17 17.62 10.17
CA VAL A 181 12.58 18.05 10.25
C VAL A 181 13.48 16.98 9.64
N GLU A 182 13.18 15.71 9.89
CA GLU A 182 13.90 14.54 9.42
C GLU A 182 13.90 14.46 7.90
N VAL A 183 12.74 14.63 7.24
CA VAL A 183 12.66 14.64 5.77
C VAL A 183 13.46 15.80 5.18
N ARG A 184 13.42 16.98 5.80
CA ARG A 184 14.23 18.14 5.37
C ARG A 184 15.73 17.87 5.53
N GLN A 185 16.14 17.19 6.59
CA GLN A 185 17.54 16.78 6.81
C GLN A 185 18.00 15.76 5.76
N ILE A 186 17.18 14.74 5.48
CA ILE A 186 17.46 13.76 4.42
C ILE A 186 17.59 14.47 3.07
N HIS A 187 16.65 15.36 2.74
CA HIS A 187 16.70 16.13 1.50
C HIS A 187 17.97 16.98 1.41
N THR A 188 18.36 17.65 2.51
CA THR A 188 19.60 18.45 2.56
C THR A 188 20.83 17.58 2.36
N TYR A 189 20.88 16.41 2.97
CA TYR A 189 21.96 15.44 2.79
C TYR A 189 22.06 14.97 1.34
N LEU A 190 20.94 14.57 0.73
CA LEU A 190 20.89 14.16 -0.68
C LEU A 190 21.30 15.29 -1.62
N LEU A 191 20.91 16.54 -1.31
CA LEU A 191 21.31 17.72 -2.05
C LEU A 191 22.83 17.97 -1.98
N GLN A 192 23.45 17.77 -0.82
CA GLN A 192 24.90 17.87 -0.65
C GLN A 192 25.63 16.74 -1.39
N GLN A 193 25.09 15.52 -1.35
CA GLN A 193 25.70 14.34 -1.96
C GLN A 193 25.63 14.35 -3.49
N HIS A 194 24.48 14.70 -4.07
CA HIS A 194 24.22 14.59 -5.51
C HIS A 194 24.26 15.94 -6.24
N GLY A 195 24.15 17.05 -5.52
CA GLY A 195 24.08 18.39 -6.09
C GLY A 195 22.70 18.75 -6.63
N LYS A 196 22.45 20.06 -6.74
CA LYS A 196 21.15 20.64 -7.12
C LYS A 196 20.61 20.12 -8.46
N ARG A 197 21.47 19.98 -9.47
CA ARG A 197 21.05 19.54 -10.80
C ARG A 197 20.54 18.10 -10.79
N ALA A 198 21.27 17.19 -10.15
CA ALA A 198 20.87 15.79 -10.05
C ALA A 198 19.56 15.64 -9.26
N MET A 199 19.36 16.43 -8.20
CA MET A 199 18.10 16.42 -7.44
C MET A 199 16.91 16.88 -8.29
N VAL A 200 17.05 17.99 -9.03
CA VAL A 200 15.99 18.47 -9.94
C VAL A 200 15.70 17.45 -11.05
N ASP A 201 16.74 16.80 -11.59
CA ASP A 201 16.56 15.76 -12.61
C ASP A 201 15.89 14.51 -12.02
N ALA A 202 16.16 14.17 -10.76
CA ALA A 202 15.53 13.08 -10.02
C ALA A 202 14.03 13.31 -9.80
N GLU A 203 13.64 14.54 -9.41
CA GLU A 203 12.23 14.95 -9.29
C GLU A 203 11.52 14.85 -10.64
N LYS A 204 12.12 15.38 -11.71
CA LYS A 204 11.56 15.26 -13.06
C LYS A 204 11.42 13.81 -13.53
N GLN A 205 12.39 12.95 -13.20
CA GLN A 205 12.33 11.54 -13.54
C GLN A 205 11.16 10.86 -12.82
N ARG A 206 10.98 11.13 -11.53
CA ARG A 206 9.84 10.66 -10.75
C ARG A 206 8.52 11.13 -11.35
N ASP A 207 8.39 12.41 -11.66
CA ASP A 207 7.14 12.98 -12.18
C ASP A 207 6.77 12.37 -13.53
N ARG A 208 7.73 12.26 -14.45
CA ARG A 208 7.52 11.58 -15.74
C ARG A 208 7.12 10.12 -15.57
N HIS A 209 7.71 9.42 -14.60
CA HIS A 209 7.40 8.04 -14.30
C HIS A 209 5.95 7.90 -13.80
N LEU A 210 5.55 8.72 -12.83
CA LEU A 210 4.19 8.79 -12.31
C LEU A 210 3.16 9.12 -13.40
N ASP A 211 3.46 10.09 -14.25
CA ASP A 211 2.61 10.48 -15.37
C ASP A 211 2.43 9.33 -16.37
N GLN A 212 3.51 8.61 -16.68
CA GLN A 212 3.46 7.45 -17.55
C GLN A 212 2.59 6.35 -16.95
N MET A 213 2.79 6.01 -15.68
CA MET A 213 2.00 4.98 -15.00
C MET A 213 0.54 5.38 -14.89
N THR A 214 0.25 6.66 -14.64
CA THR A 214 -1.13 7.18 -14.59
C THR A 214 -1.82 7.04 -15.93
N ARG A 215 -1.15 7.37 -17.04
CA ARG A 215 -1.70 7.15 -18.39
C ARG A 215 -1.94 5.67 -18.66
N GLN A 216 -1.00 4.81 -18.29
CA GLN A 216 -1.13 3.37 -18.47
C GLN A 216 -2.30 2.79 -17.67
N ALA A 217 -2.45 3.19 -16.40
CA ALA A 217 -3.53 2.70 -15.54
C ALA A 217 -4.90 3.11 -16.09
N ARG A 218 -5.04 4.38 -16.52
CA ARG A 218 -6.26 4.87 -17.18
C ARG A 218 -6.57 4.10 -18.46
N ALA A 219 -5.59 3.93 -19.35
CA ALA A 219 -5.78 3.19 -20.60
C ALA A 219 -6.15 1.72 -20.35
N PHE A 220 -5.54 1.08 -19.35
CA PHE A 220 -5.85 -0.29 -18.96
C PHE A 220 -7.31 -0.42 -18.48
N VAL A 221 -7.77 0.50 -17.63
CA VAL A 221 -9.15 0.53 -17.13
C VAL A 221 -10.13 0.84 -18.26
N GLN A 222 -9.80 1.77 -19.15
CA GLN A 222 -10.61 2.10 -20.33
C GLN A 222 -10.84 0.88 -21.22
N GLN A 223 -9.79 0.09 -21.46
CA GLN A 223 -9.88 -1.12 -22.25
C GLN A 223 -10.79 -2.18 -21.61
N ARG A 224 -10.85 -2.23 -20.27
CA ARG A 224 -11.61 -3.24 -19.52
C ARG A 224 -13.08 -2.84 -19.28
N LEU A 225 -13.33 -1.57 -18.99
CA LEU A 225 -14.65 -1.07 -18.54
C LEU A 225 -15.31 -0.12 -19.54
N GLY A 226 -14.62 0.28 -20.61
CA GLY A 226 -15.07 1.28 -21.58
C GLY A 226 -14.88 2.72 -21.11
N ASP A 227 -15.23 3.67 -21.98
CA ASP A 227 -14.97 5.10 -21.78
C ASP A 227 -15.73 5.71 -20.59
N ALA A 228 -16.93 5.19 -20.29
CA ALA A 228 -17.80 5.69 -19.22
C ALA A 228 -17.15 5.52 -17.83
N ALA A 229 -16.39 4.46 -17.60
CA ALA A 229 -15.74 4.17 -16.31
C ALA A 229 -14.50 5.03 -16.05
N VAL A 230 -13.91 5.63 -17.09
CA VAL A 230 -12.77 6.55 -16.96
C VAL A 230 -13.25 7.98 -16.70
N GLN A 231 -14.41 8.34 -17.27
CA GLN A 231 -15.01 9.67 -17.11
C GLN A 231 -15.78 9.81 -15.81
N ASN A 232 -16.46 8.74 -15.36
CA ASN A 232 -17.15 8.63 -14.07
C ASN A 232 -16.57 7.44 -13.30
N PRO A 233 -15.36 7.57 -12.70
CA PRO A 233 -14.85 6.52 -11.85
C PRO A 233 -15.85 6.23 -10.72
N GLN A 234 -16.15 4.96 -10.49
CA GLN A 234 -16.91 4.52 -9.33
C GLN A 234 -16.28 5.17 -8.08
N PRO A 235 -17.08 5.86 -7.23
CA PRO A 235 -16.54 6.44 -6.02
C PRO A 235 -15.98 5.32 -5.15
N GLY A 236 -14.68 5.37 -4.86
CA GLY A 236 -14.13 4.65 -3.72
C GLY A 236 -14.69 5.21 -2.41
N PRO A 237 -14.39 4.58 -1.26
CA PRO A 237 -14.79 5.12 0.02
C PRO A 237 -14.31 6.56 0.17
N ARG A 238 -15.14 7.39 0.80
CA ARG A 238 -14.78 8.80 1.02
C ARG A 238 -13.67 8.85 2.05
N LEU A 239 -12.55 9.45 1.67
CA LEU A 239 -11.41 9.63 2.56
C LEU A 239 -11.75 10.70 3.61
N VAL A 240 -11.49 10.40 4.88
CA VAL A 240 -11.68 11.32 6.01
C VAL A 240 -10.45 11.38 6.90
#